data_AF-A0A925RDX4-F1
#
_entry.id   AF-A0A925RDX4-F1
#
_cell.length_a   1.000
_cell.length_b   1.000
_cell.length_c   1.000
_cell.angle_alpha   90.00
_cell.angle_beta   90.00
_cell.angle_gamma   90.00
#
_symmetry.space_group_name_H-M   'P 1'
#
loop_
_entity.id
_entity.type
_entity.pdbx_description
1 polymer ?
#
loop_
_entity_poly.entity_id
_entity_poly.type
_entity_poly.pdbx_seq_one_letter_code
_entity_poly.pdbx_strand_id
1 'polypeptide(L)'
;VRGVLISHGPVPYGGAGRSVQQIALRQRPAATSSRVKLVLQARPDRPLICFRVDKVSKLRHTDTNDAPGERVLSDRNGELEIQVDPANPTFWLYVYSGSSLLARVPYAPGLLPRDTIKLPDDGLRLGVEGELYLFRDALVDTVAQKAVLMSLAKKASAEGKRDEVDKFIVQLDELPGQKEFMSRLNSIKTPATEKADLQRNAGVKRKIEKLCLAMEESLTKFYSSDNKLREAQELEQLRKSAERKAVTTPGLVPAPQ
;
A
#
# COMPACT_ATOMS: atom_id res chain seq x y z
N VAL A 1 25.18 27.05 -25.19
CA VAL A 1 23.94 26.65 -24.46
C VAL A 1 24.02 25.15 -24.21
N ARG A 2 23.99 24.70 -22.95
CA ARG A 2 23.95 23.27 -22.61
C ARG A 2 22.57 22.70 -22.92
N GLY A 3 22.51 21.61 -23.69
CA GLY A 3 21.30 20.82 -23.89
C GLY A 3 21.27 19.66 -22.91
N VAL A 4 20.07 19.27 -22.47
CA VAL A 4 19.88 18.12 -21.58
C VAL A 4 19.20 17.01 -22.37
N LEU A 5 19.81 15.82 -22.37
CA LEU A 5 19.28 14.63 -23.03
C LEU A 5 18.72 13.67 -21.98
N ILE A 6 17.50 13.18 -22.21
CA ILE A 6 16.89 12.11 -21.42
C ILE A 6 16.59 10.93 -22.34
N SER A 7 17.07 9.73 -21.96
CA SER A 7 16.78 8.48 -22.65
C SER A 7 16.36 7.39 -21.68
N HIS A 8 15.49 6.50 -22.15
CA HIS A 8 15.07 5.32 -21.38
C HIS A 8 16.13 4.22 -21.35
N GLY A 9 17.01 4.15 -22.36
CA GLY A 9 18.13 3.21 -22.43
C GLY A 9 19.48 3.84 -22.05
N PRO A 10 20.50 3.02 -21.71
CA PRO A 10 21.85 3.48 -21.38
C PRO A 10 22.58 4.11 -22.58
N VAL A 11 22.19 3.75 -23.80
CA VAL A 11 22.70 4.32 -25.04
C VAL A 11 21.51 4.94 -25.80
N PRO A 12 21.35 6.28 -25.79
CA PRO A 12 20.18 6.93 -26.39
C PRO A 12 20.00 6.66 -27.89
N TYR A 13 21.11 6.39 -28.60
CA TYR A 13 21.16 6.37 -30.06
C TYR A 13 21.86 5.13 -30.64
N GLY A 14 22.08 4.09 -29.83
CA GLY A 14 22.94 2.95 -30.20
C GLY A 14 24.41 3.36 -30.44
N GLY A 15 25.24 2.44 -30.94
CA GLY A 15 26.61 2.76 -31.37
C GLY A 15 26.61 3.40 -32.75
N ALA A 16 27.42 4.44 -32.97
CA ALA A 16 27.62 5.01 -34.30
C ALA A 16 28.29 3.97 -35.21
N GLY A 17 27.63 3.64 -36.32
CA GLY A 17 28.14 2.70 -37.32
C GLY A 17 28.29 3.38 -38.68
N ARG A 18 29.01 2.75 -39.63
CA ARG A 18 29.24 3.30 -40.97
C ARG A 18 27.94 3.62 -41.75
N SER A 19 26.83 2.97 -41.40
CA SER A 19 25.50 3.14 -41.99
C SER A 19 24.47 3.85 -41.07
N VAL A 20 24.86 4.26 -39.85
CA VAL A 20 23.96 4.88 -38.86
C VAL A 20 24.51 6.24 -38.46
N GLN A 21 23.88 7.31 -38.95
CA GLN A 21 24.16 8.68 -38.52
C GLN A 21 23.24 9.08 -37.36
N GLN A 22 23.83 9.63 -36.30
CA GLN A 22 23.09 10.16 -35.16
C GLN A 22 22.88 11.66 -35.36
N ILE A 23 21.61 12.09 -35.42
CA ILE A 23 21.23 13.49 -35.58
C ILE A 23 20.52 13.93 -34.30
N ALA A 24 20.88 15.10 -33.78
CA ALA A 24 20.21 15.73 -32.66
C ALA A 24 19.60 17.07 -33.09
N LEU A 25 18.32 17.25 -32.84
CA LEU A 25 17.61 18.51 -33.08
C LEU A 25 17.36 19.21 -31.74
N ARG A 26 17.79 20.47 -31.63
CA ARG A 26 17.44 21.30 -30.48
C ARG A 26 16.00 21.81 -30.65
N GLN A 27 15.12 21.37 -29.76
CA GLN A 27 13.75 21.87 -29.69
C GLN A 27 13.62 22.88 -28.54
N ARG A 28 12.94 24.00 -28.80
CA ARG A 28 12.56 24.96 -27.75
C ARG A 28 11.10 24.73 -27.39
N PRO A 29 10.71 24.86 -26.11
CA PRO A 29 9.30 24.88 -25.72
C PRO A 29 8.53 25.93 -26.54
N ALA A 30 7.42 25.52 -27.14
CA ALA A 30 6.50 26.39 -27.87
C ALA A 30 5.44 27.01 -26.94
N ALA A 31 5.19 26.40 -25.78
CA ALA A 31 4.27 26.87 -24.76
C ALA A 31 4.96 27.00 -23.39
N THR A 32 4.37 27.80 -22.49
CA THR A 32 4.83 27.97 -21.10
C THR A 32 4.42 26.82 -20.19
N SER A 33 3.41 26.04 -20.60
CA SER A 33 2.97 24.83 -19.91
C SER A 33 2.55 23.74 -20.91
N SER A 34 2.51 22.51 -20.43
CA SER A 34 1.91 21.37 -21.11
C SER A 34 0.78 20.80 -20.28
N ARG A 35 -0.34 20.50 -20.94
CA ARG A 35 -1.43 19.73 -20.35
C ARG A 35 -1.31 18.28 -20.76
N VAL A 36 -1.12 17.40 -19.77
CA VAL A 36 -0.89 15.98 -20.00
C VAL A 36 -2.10 15.18 -19.52
N LYS A 37 -2.70 14.42 -20.44
CA LYS A 37 -3.81 13.52 -20.13
C LYS A 37 -3.33 12.10 -19.95
N LEU A 38 -3.63 11.49 -18.80
CA LEU A 38 -3.36 10.09 -18.51
C LEU A 38 -4.56 9.24 -18.92
N VAL A 39 -4.33 8.23 -19.76
CA VAL A 39 -5.40 7.36 -20.27
C VAL A 39 -4.97 5.90 -20.25
N LEU A 40 -5.94 4.99 -20.26
CA LEU A 40 -5.65 3.57 -20.45
C LEU A 40 -5.14 3.29 -21.87
N GLN A 41 -4.12 2.45 -21.98
CA GLN A 41 -3.52 2.08 -23.26
C GLN A 41 -4.53 1.35 -24.17
N ALA A 42 -5.33 0.44 -23.61
CA ALA A 42 -6.35 -0.31 -24.34
C ALA A 42 -7.62 0.52 -24.63
N ARG A 43 -7.88 1.57 -23.84
CA ARG A 43 -9.08 2.41 -23.91
C ARG A 43 -8.71 3.89 -23.71
N PRO A 44 -8.24 4.57 -24.77
CA PRO A 44 -7.79 5.97 -24.68
C PRO A 44 -8.90 6.96 -24.31
N ASP A 45 -10.16 6.56 -24.48
CA ASP A 45 -11.35 7.27 -24.03
C ASP A 45 -11.51 7.28 -22.51
N ARG A 46 -10.91 6.31 -21.80
CA ARG A 46 -11.01 6.20 -20.34
C ARG A 46 -9.87 6.94 -19.65
N PRO A 47 -10.14 8.11 -19.02
CA PRO A 47 -9.12 8.85 -18.29
C PRO A 47 -8.75 8.15 -16.97
N LEU A 48 -7.51 8.37 -16.56
CA LEU A 48 -6.96 7.89 -15.29
C LEU A 48 -7.02 9.00 -14.25
N ILE A 49 -8.09 8.99 -13.46
CA ILE A 49 -8.44 10.02 -12.48
C ILE A 49 -7.74 9.81 -11.14
N CYS A 50 -7.32 10.90 -10.49
CA CYS A 50 -6.65 10.87 -9.18
C CYS A 50 -5.39 9.99 -9.14
N PHE A 51 -4.69 9.82 -10.26
CA PHE A 51 -3.43 9.10 -10.31
C PHE A 51 -2.32 9.99 -9.76
N ARG A 52 -1.47 9.39 -8.91
CA ARG A 52 -0.28 10.05 -8.39
C ARG A 52 0.82 10.08 -9.43
N VAL A 53 1.31 11.27 -9.72
CA VAL A 53 2.47 11.50 -10.59
C VAL A 53 3.52 12.24 -9.79
N ASP A 54 4.68 11.62 -9.60
CA ASP A 54 5.83 12.28 -9.00
C ASP A 54 6.76 12.79 -10.13
N LYS A 55 6.99 14.10 -10.17
CA LYS A 55 7.91 14.78 -11.10
C LYS A 55 9.31 14.80 -10.49
N VAL A 56 10.27 14.24 -11.21
CA VAL A 56 11.64 14.05 -10.73
C VAL A 56 12.65 14.54 -11.76
N SER A 57 13.35 15.62 -11.41
CA SER A 57 14.39 16.24 -12.24
C SER A 57 15.69 15.44 -12.16
N LYS A 58 15.86 14.48 -13.08
CA LYS A 58 17.13 13.75 -13.23
C LYS A 58 17.37 13.33 -14.67
N LEU A 59 18.65 13.08 -14.99
CA LEU A 59 19.07 12.72 -16.34
C LEU A 59 18.64 11.28 -16.68
N ARG A 60 19.02 10.30 -15.85
CA ARG A 60 18.67 8.89 -16.07
C ARG A 60 17.70 8.41 -15.01
N HIS A 61 16.82 7.49 -15.39
CA HIS A 61 15.88 6.88 -14.46
C HIS A 61 16.56 6.10 -13.32
N THR A 62 17.83 5.69 -13.52
CA THR A 62 18.65 4.98 -12.52
C THR A 62 19.39 5.89 -11.56
N ASP A 63 19.53 7.18 -11.87
CA ASP A 63 20.27 8.10 -11.01
C ASP A 63 19.53 8.25 -9.67
N THR A 64 20.29 8.32 -8.58
CA THR A 64 19.81 8.70 -7.26
C THR A 64 19.30 10.14 -7.33
N ASN A 65 18.17 10.38 -6.68
CA ASN A 65 17.57 11.71 -6.65
C ASN A 65 17.75 12.27 -5.25
N ASP A 66 18.53 13.34 -5.13
CA ASP A 66 18.84 13.97 -3.85
C ASP A 66 17.70 14.88 -3.38
N ALA A 67 16.83 15.34 -4.29
CA ALA A 67 15.69 16.18 -3.98
C ALA A 67 14.38 15.37 -3.98
N PRO A 68 13.44 15.62 -3.06
CA PRO A 68 12.11 15.02 -3.14
C PRO A 68 11.41 15.44 -4.44
N GLY A 69 10.80 14.49 -5.13
CA GLY A 69 10.01 14.78 -6.32
C GLY A 69 8.79 15.64 -6.00
N GLU A 70 8.38 16.47 -6.94
CA GLU A 70 7.15 17.25 -6.84
C GLU A 70 5.96 16.32 -7.12
N ARG A 71 5.06 16.18 -6.15
CA ARG A 71 3.88 15.31 -6.28
C ARG A 71 2.70 16.07 -6.84
N VAL A 72 2.12 15.52 -7.91
CA VAL A 72 0.92 16.02 -8.57
C VAL A 72 -0.11 14.90 -8.68
N LEU A 73 -1.40 15.25 -8.60
CA LEU A 73 -2.50 14.33 -8.85
C LEU A 73 -3.18 14.71 -10.16
N SER A 74 -3.57 13.71 -10.95
CA SER A 74 -4.45 13.96 -12.09
C SER A 74 -5.86 14.36 -11.63
N ASP A 75 -6.49 15.25 -12.38
CA ASP A 75 -7.82 15.75 -12.10
C ASP A 75 -8.93 14.74 -12.48
N ARG A 76 -10.20 15.18 -12.45
CA ARG A 76 -11.37 14.37 -12.81
C ARG A 76 -11.43 13.98 -14.29
N ASN A 77 -10.66 14.65 -15.14
CA ASN A 77 -10.50 14.33 -16.55
C ASN A 77 -9.23 13.52 -16.82
N GLY A 78 -8.47 13.17 -15.78
CA GLY A 78 -7.17 12.52 -15.88
C GLY A 78 -6.08 13.44 -16.40
N GLU A 79 -6.26 14.75 -16.31
CA GLU A 79 -5.32 15.77 -16.77
C GLU A 79 -4.44 16.28 -15.63
N LEU A 80 -3.20 16.64 -15.96
CA LEU A 80 -2.32 17.43 -15.10
C LEU A 80 -1.68 18.55 -15.94
N GLU A 81 -1.48 19.70 -15.32
CA GLU A 81 -0.77 20.81 -15.93
C GLU A 81 0.66 20.86 -15.41
N ILE A 82 1.62 20.91 -16.33
CA ILE A 82 3.04 21.00 -15.99
C ILE A 82 3.65 22.25 -16.60
N GLN A 83 4.14 23.13 -15.75
CA GLN A 83 4.84 24.35 -16.16
C GLN A 83 6.25 24.03 -16.67
N VAL A 84 6.72 24.83 -17.63
CA VAL A 84 8.10 24.79 -18.09
C VAL A 84 9.00 25.38 -17.02
N ASP A 85 10.00 24.61 -16.60
CA ASP A 85 11.06 25.06 -15.70
C ASP A 85 12.36 25.26 -16.49
N PRO A 86 12.88 26.49 -16.64
CA PRO A 86 14.14 26.74 -17.31
C PRO A 86 15.36 26.07 -16.65
N ALA A 87 15.32 25.86 -15.33
CA ALA A 87 16.41 25.18 -14.60
C ALA A 87 16.40 23.67 -14.85
N ASN A 88 15.20 23.08 -14.96
CA ASN A 88 14.99 21.66 -15.26
C ASN A 88 14.08 21.50 -16.49
N PRO A 89 14.60 21.74 -17.71
CA PRO A 89 13.79 21.74 -18.93
C PRO A 89 13.26 20.35 -19.30
N THR A 90 13.82 19.30 -18.69
CA THR A 90 13.41 17.91 -18.88
C THR A 90 13.46 17.16 -17.54
N PHE A 91 12.53 16.24 -17.33
CA PHE A 91 12.42 15.45 -16.10
C PHE A 91 11.71 14.11 -16.37
N TRP A 92 11.61 13.30 -15.34
CA TRP A 92 10.86 12.05 -15.36
C TRP A 92 9.53 12.20 -14.64
N LEU A 93 8.46 11.67 -15.24
CA LEU A 93 7.17 11.48 -14.60
C LEU A 93 7.06 10.02 -14.13
N TYR A 94 6.95 9.83 -12.82
CA TYR A 94 6.69 8.54 -12.20
C TYR A 94 5.20 8.42 -11.92
N VAL A 95 4.50 7.64 -12.72
CA VAL A 95 3.05 7.47 -12.58
C VAL A 95 2.77 6.24 -11.73
N TYR A 96 1.98 6.41 -10.67
CA TYR A 96 1.62 5.37 -9.72
C TYR A 96 0.14 5.03 -9.76
N SER A 97 -0.16 3.75 -9.52
CA SER A 97 -1.48 3.21 -9.22
C SER A 97 -1.40 2.64 -7.80
N GLY A 98 -2.06 3.30 -6.84
CA GLY A 98 -1.89 2.99 -5.41
C GLY A 98 -0.42 3.05 -5.00
N SER A 99 0.09 1.96 -4.41
CA SER A 99 1.51 1.81 -4.06
C SER A 99 2.43 1.40 -5.22
N SER A 100 1.87 0.96 -6.35
CA SER A 100 2.63 0.39 -7.47
C SER A 100 3.02 1.43 -8.51
N LEU A 101 4.27 1.41 -8.96
CA LEU A 101 4.74 2.22 -10.09
C LEU A 101 4.27 1.60 -11.41
N LEU A 102 3.51 2.36 -12.20
CA LEU A 102 3.03 1.93 -13.51
C LEU A 102 3.99 2.26 -14.64
N ALA A 103 4.50 3.50 -14.65
CA ALA A 103 5.32 3.97 -15.75
C ALA A 103 6.34 5.00 -15.29
N ARG A 104 7.46 5.02 -16.02
CA ARG A 104 8.48 6.06 -15.96
C ARG A 104 8.49 6.73 -17.33
N VAL A 105 8.05 7.97 -17.40
CA VAL A 105 7.92 8.69 -18.68
C VAL A 105 8.90 9.85 -18.70
N PRO A 106 9.89 9.87 -19.61
CA PRO A 106 10.71 11.05 -19.80
C PRO A 106 9.84 12.15 -20.43
N TYR A 107 9.90 13.35 -19.87
CA TYR A 107 9.00 14.43 -20.26
C TYR A 107 9.71 15.76 -20.41
N ALA A 108 9.26 16.55 -21.38
CA ALA A 108 9.77 17.88 -21.69
C ALA A 108 8.57 18.82 -21.88
N PRO A 109 8.20 19.62 -20.86
CA PRO A 109 7.03 20.48 -20.93
C PRO A 109 7.20 21.58 -21.99
N GLY A 110 6.08 22.05 -22.49
CA GLY A 110 5.97 23.11 -23.50
C GLY A 110 6.33 22.69 -24.93
N LEU A 111 6.86 21.48 -25.18
CA LEU A 111 7.05 20.97 -26.54
C LEU A 111 5.73 20.66 -27.23
N LEU A 112 4.83 19.98 -26.51
CA LEU A 112 3.46 19.69 -26.91
C LEU A 112 2.52 20.39 -25.92
N PRO A 113 1.72 21.38 -26.36
CA PRO A 113 0.78 22.06 -25.46
C PRO A 113 -0.26 21.12 -24.84
N ARG A 114 -0.65 20.08 -25.59
CA ARG A 114 -1.51 18.99 -25.13
C ARG A 114 -0.86 17.67 -25.48
N ASP A 115 -0.68 16.81 -24.49
CA ASP A 115 -0.07 15.50 -24.66
C ASP A 115 -0.93 14.43 -23.99
N THR A 116 -0.78 13.17 -24.41
CA THR A 116 -1.53 12.03 -23.89
C THR A 116 -0.59 10.87 -23.59
N ILE A 117 -0.51 10.48 -22.31
CA ILE A 117 0.28 9.34 -21.86
C ILE A 117 -0.65 8.13 -21.71
N LYS A 118 -0.35 7.08 -22.48
CA LYS A 118 -1.05 5.80 -22.43
C LYS A 118 -0.41 4.89 -21.40
N LEU A 119 -1.19 4.38 -20.45
CA LEU A 119 -0.72 3.57 -19.33
C LEU A 119 -1.38 2.18 -19.30
N PRO A 120 -0.69 1.14 -18.81
CA PRO A 120 -1.26 -0.19 -18.68
C PRO A 120 -2.44 -0.20 -17.69
N ASP A 121 -3.37 -1.13 -17.90
CA ASP A 121 -4.49 -1.35 -16.97
C ASP A 121 -4.01 -2.13 -15.74
N ASP A 122 -4.11 -1.50 -14.57
CA ASP A 122 -3.77 -2.06 -13.26
C ASP A 122 -5.00 -2.10 -12.33
N GLY A 123 -6.21 -1.89 -12.86
CA GLY A 123 -7.43 -1.72 -12.08
C GLY A 123 -7.76 -2.92 -11.19
N LEU A 124 -7.55 -4.14 -11.66
CA LEU A 124 -7.78 -5.35 -10.86
C LEU A 124 -6.86 -5.41 -9.64
N ARG A 125 -5.55 -5.16 -9.81
CA ARG A 125 -4.59 -5.17 -8.71
C ARG A 125 -4.88 -4.03 -7.74
N LEU A 126 -5.22 -2.85 -8.24
CA LEU A 126 -5.58 -1.70 -7.41
C LEU A 126 -6.82 -1.97 -6.57
N GLY A 127 -7.83 -2.65 -7.13
CA GLY A 127 -9.01 -3.10 -6.38
C GLY A 127 -8.66 -4.01 -5.22
N VAL A 128 -7.83 -5.04 -5.48
CA VAL A 128 -7.32 -5.95 -4.42
C VAL A 128 -6.54 -5.18 -3.36
N GLU A 129 -5.67 -4.25 -3.76
CA GLU A 129 -4.94 -3.41 -2.82
C GLU A 129 -5.89 -2.64 -1.89
N GLY A 130 -6.96 -2.07 -2.44
CA GLY A 130 -8.01 -1.40 -1.66
C GLY A 130 -8.72 -2.34 -0.67
N GLU A 131 -9.09 -3.54 -1.09
CA GLU A 131 -9.70 -4.54 -0.21
C GLU A 131 -8.73 -5.00 0.90
N LEU A 132 -7.44 -5.13 0.59
CA LEU A 132 -6.40 -5.45 1.56
C LEU A 132 -6.17 -4.33 2.57
N TYR A 133 -6.37 -3.07 2.20
CA TYR A 133 -6.36 -1.96 3.16
C TYR A 133 -7.48 -2.10 4.19
N LEU A 134 -8.72 -2.36 3.74
CA LEU A 134 -9.86 -2.59 4.64
C LEU A 134 -9.66 -3.84 5.52
N PHE A 135 -9.07 -4.88 4.95
CA PHE A 135 -8.70 -6.09 5.68
C PHE A 135 -7.69 -5.79 6.80
N ARG A 136 -6.65 -5.01 6.49
CA ARG A 136 -5.63 -4.61 7.45
C ARG A 136 -6.22 -3.77 8.57
N ASP A 137 -7.11 -2.84 8.25
CA ASP A 137 -7.75 -2.00 9.26
C ASP A 137 -8.60 -2.85 10.23
N ALA A 138 -9.35 -3.83 9.71
CA ALA A 138 -10.08 -4.77 10.55
C ALA A 138 -9.15 -5.60 11.46
N LEU A 139 -7.97 -5.99 10.99
CA LEU A 139 -6.97 -6.67 11.81
C LEU A 139 -6.47 -5.76 12.94
N VAL A 140 -6.15 -4.49 12.64
CA VAL A 140 -5.70 -3.50 13.63
C VAL A 140 -6.77 -3.29 14.70
N ASP A 141 -8.04 -3.19 14.32
CA ASP A 141 -9.16 -3.04 15.25
C ASP A 141 -9.27 -4.25 16.18
N THR A 142 -9.16 -5.48 15.66
CA THR A 142 -9.16 -6.69 16.48
C THR A 142 -7.99 -6.71 17.48
N VAL A 143 -6.80 -6.27 17.07
CA VAL A 143 -5.64 -6.15 17.98
C VAL A 143 -5.89 -5.12 19.08
N ALA A 144 -6.49 -3.97 18.72
CA ALA A 144 -6.84 -2.94 19.70
C ALA A 144 -7.87 -3.45 20.72
N GLN A 145 -8.94 -4.11 20.26
CA GLN A 145 -9.96 -4.72 21.12
C GLN A 145 -9.35 -5.75 22.06
N LYS A 146 -8.47 -6.61 21.52
CA LYS A 146 -7.73 -7.60 22.31
C LYS A 146 -6.90 -6.94 23.42
N ALA A 147 -6.16 -5.89 23.10
CA ALA A 147 -5.34 -5.17 24.09
C ALA A 147 -6.19 -4.55 25.21
N VAL A 148 -7.36 -3.99 24.87
CA VAL A 148 -8.30 -3.44 25.83
C VAL A 148 -8.83 -4.53 26.75
N LEU A 149 -9.34 -5.64 26.22
CA LEU A 149 -9.85 -6.76 27.01
C LEU A 149 -8.78 -7.38 27.91
N MET A 150 -7.54 -7.54 27.41
CA MET A 150 -6.41 -7.99 28.21
C MET A 150 -6.10 -7.02 29.37
N SER A 151 -6.16 -5.71 29.14
CA SER A 151 -5.96 -4.71 30.19
C SER A 151 -7.07 -4.75 31.25
N LEU A 152 -8.32 -4.96 30.83
CA LEU A 152 -9.45 -5.09 31.74
C LEU A 152 -9.34 -6.37 32.58
N ALA A 153 -8.96 -7.50 31.97
CA ALA A 153 -8.70 -8.76 32.66
C ALA A 153 -7.56 -8.62 33.70
N LYS A 154 -6.47 -7.91 33.35
CA LYS A 154 -5.38 -7.58 34.28
C LYS A 154 -5.87 -6.79 35.48
N LYS A 155 -6.70 -5.76 35.25
CA LYS A 155 -7.27 -4.94 36.32
C LYS A 155 -8.20 -5.76 37.23
N ALA A 156 -9.13 -6.53 36.65
CA ALA A 156 -10.05 -7.38 37.41
C ALA A 156 -9.31 -8.44 38.22
N SER A 157 -8.25 -9.02 37.66
CA SER A 157 -7.38 -9.98 38.36
C SER A 157 -6.65 -9.33 39.54
N ALA A 158 -6.11 -8.12 39.35
CA ALA A 158 -5.51 -7.35 40.43
C ALA A 158 -6.52 -6.94 41.52
N GLU A 159 -7.81 -6.83 41.20
CA GLU A 159 -8.89 -6.58 42.17
C GLU A 159 -9.45 -7.86 42.80
N GLY A 160 -9.02 -9.05 42.36
CA GLY A 160 -9.52 -10.35 42.85
C GLY A 160 -10.92 -10.73 42.34
N LYS A 161 -11.45 -10.02 41.34
CA LYS A 161 -12.79 -10.24 40.78
C LYS A 161 -12.78 -11.35 39.73
N ARG A 162 -12.81 -12.60 40.20
CA ARG A 162 -12.76 -13.80 39.36
C ARG A 162 -13.81 -13.81 38.24
N ASP A 163 -15.06 -13.49 38.55
CA ASP A 163 -16.15 -13.54 37.58
C ASP A 163 -15.96 -12.55 36.43
N GLU A 164 -15.37 -11.38 36.69
CA GLU A 164 -15.07 -10.39 35.65
C GLU A 164 -13.88 -10.84 34.78
N VAL A 165 -12.86 -11.48 35.37
CA VAL A 165 -11.74 -12.05 34.62
C VAL A 165 -12.24 -13.11 33.63
N ASP A 166 -13.08 -14.05 34.08
CA ASP A 166 -13.60 -15.10 33.19
C ASP A 166 -14.49 -14.53 32.10
N LYS A 167 -15.29 -13.49 32.37
CA LYS A 167 -16.06 -12.78 31.34
C LYS A 167 -15.17 -12.16 30.26
N PHE A 168 -14.11 -11.46 30.65
CA PHE A 168 -13.19 -10.85 29.67
C PHE A 168 -12.41 -11.89 28.88
N ILE A 169 -12.11 -13.06 29.46
CA ILE A 169 -11.49 -14.17 28.73
C ILE A 169 -12.44 -14.75 27.68
N VAL A 170 -13.72 -14.93 28.01
CA VAL A 170 -14.72 -15.39 27.01
C VAL A 170 -14.83 -14.40 25.85
N GLN A 171 -14.86 -13.10 26.12
CA GLN A 171 -14.88 -12.06 25.08
C GLN A 171 -13.60 -12.06 24.22
N LEU A 172 -12.45 -12.42 24.80
CA LEU A 172 -11.20 -12.58 24.04
C LEU A 172 -11.25 -13.77 23.07
N ASP A 173 -11.89 -14.87 23.47
CA ASP A 173 -12.05 -16.07 22.64
C ASP A 173 -13.05 -15.87 21.49
N GLU A 174 -13.99 -14.93 21.64
CA GLU A 174 -14.95 -14.52 20.59
C GLU A 174 -14.33 -13.67 19.48
N LEU A 175 -13.14 -13.10 19.69
CA LEU A 175 -12.47 -12.26 18.69
C LEU A 175 -12.06 -13.08 17.44
N PRO A 176 -12.09 -12.47 16.24
CA PRO A 176 -11.72 -13.15 15.01
C PRO A 176 -10.31 -13.77 15.06
N GLY A 177 -10.26 -15.07 14.84
CA GLY A 177 -9.04 -15.85 14.86
C GLY A 177 -8.33 -15.90 13.51
N GLN A 178 -7.12 -16.48 13.50
CA GLN A 178 -6.32 -16.66 12.28
C GLN A 178 -7.09 -17.33 11.13
N LYS A 179 -7.89 -18.37 11.43
CA LYS A 179 -8.63 -19.14 10.41
C LYS A 179 -9.65 -18.26 9.67
N GLU A 180 -10.32 -17.36 10.39
CA GLU A 180 -11.32 -16.47 9.82
C GLU A 180 -10.67 -15.42 8.91
N PHE A 181 -9.58 -14.80 9.37
CA PHE A 181 -8.79 -13.87 8.57
C PHE A 181 -8.18 -14.54 7.32
N MET A 182 -7.70 -15.77 7.43
CA MET A 182 -7.20 -16.54 6.27
C MET A 182 -8.33 -16.86 5.27
N SER A 183 -9.51 -17.24 5.75
CA SER A 183 -10.69 -17.46 4.91
C SER A 183 -11.08 -16.20 4.15
N ARG A 184 -11.13 -15.05 4.85
CA ARG A 184 -11.43 -13.75 4.25
C ARG A 184 -10.37 -13.34 3.23
N LEU A 185 -9.08 -13.55 3.52
CA LEU A 185 -8.01 -13.28 2.56
C LEU A 185 -8.16 -14.11 1.28
N ASN A 186 -8.53 -15.39 1.41
CA ASN A 186 -8.82 -16.25 0.26
C ASN A 186 -10.05 -15.77 -0.53
N SER A 187 -11.09 -15.26 0.14
CA SER A 187 -12.26 -14.69 -0.55
C SER A 187 -11.93 -13.43 -1.37
N ILE A 188 -10.85 -12.72 -1.03
CA ILE A 188 -10.34 -11.59 -1.83
C ILE A 188 -9.47 -12.11 -2.98
N LYS A 189 -8.56 -13.04 -2.69
CA LYS A 189 -7.56 -13.55 -3.64
C LYS A 189 -8.19 -14.31 -4.81
N THR A 190 -9.02 -15.31 -4.54
CA THR A 190 -9.57 -16.23 -5.54
C THR A 190 -10.30 -15.51 -6.68
N PRO A 191 -11.34 -14.68 -6.43
CA PRO A 191 -12.07 -14.02 -7.51
C PRO A 191 -11.20 -13.03 -8.29
N ALA A 192 -10.21 -12.40 -7.64
CA ALA A 192 -9.29 -11.50 -8.33
C ALA A 192 -8.33 -12.24 -9.26
N THR A 193 -7.81 -13.40 -8.83
CA THR A 193 -6.95 -14.24 -9.68
C THR A 193 -7.72 -14.85 -10.85
N GLU A 194 -8.96 -15.30 -10.64
CA GLU A 194 -9.82 -15.83 -11.70
C GLU A 194 -10.14 -14.75 -12.75
N LYS A 195 -10.49 -13.52 -12.31
CA LYS A 195 -10.68 -12.38 -13.22
C LYS A 195 -9.42 -12.06 -14.02
N ALA A 196 -8.25 -12.14 -13.41
CA ALA A 196 -6.98 -11.91 -14.10
C ALA A 196 -6.68 -12.99 -15.15
N ASP A 197 -7.02 -14.26 -14.85
CA ASP A 197 -6.91 -15.37 -15.80
C ASP A 197 -7.86 -15.21 -16.99
N LEU A 198 -9.12 -14.83 -16.73
CA LEU A 198 -10.11 -14.53 -17.78
C LEU A 198 -9.65 -13.39 -18.71
N GLN A 199 -8.96 -12.39 -18.16
CA GLN A 199 -8.37 -11.29 -18.92
C GLN A 199 -7.02 -11.64 -19.57
N ARG A 200 -6.53 -12.88 -19.40
CA ARG A 200 -5.21 -13.35 -19.86
C ARG A 200 -4.06 -12.44 -19.41
N ASN A 201 -4.19 -11.83 -18.23
CA ASN A 201 -3.22 -10.88 -17.70
C ASN A 201 -2.36 -11.52 -16.60
N ALA A 202 -1.43 -12.38 -17.02
CA ALA A 202 -0.54 -13.11 -16.12
C ALA A 202 0.34 -12.17 -15.25
N GLY A 203 0.68 -10.98 -15.77
CA GLY A 203 1.45 -9.98 -15.04
C GLY A 203 0.69 -9.43 -13.84
N VAL A 204 -0.60 -9.09 -14.01
CA VAL A 204 -1.46 -8.62 -12.92
C VAL A 204 -1.74 -9.73 -11.92
N LYS A 205 -1.99 -10.96 -12.38
CA LYS A 205 -2.16 -12.12 -11.49
C LYS A 205 -0.99 -12.30 -10.52
N ARG A 206 0.24 -12.32 -11.03
CA ARG A 206 1.45 -12.43 -10.19
C ARG A 206 1.58 -11.30 -9.17
N LYS A 207 1.19 -10.07 -9.55
CA LYS A 207 1.20 -8.93 -8.61
C LYS A 207 0.15 -9.11 -7.50
N ILE A 208 -1.06 -9.58 -7.84
CA ILE A 208 -2.13 -9.88 -6.88
C ILE A 208 -1.68 -10.97 -5.91
N GLU A 209 -1.14 -12.08 -6.43
CA GLU A 209 -0.62 -13.18 -5.61
C GLU A 209 0.45 -12.71 -4.64
N LYS A 210 1.38 -11.86 -5.09
CA LYS A 210 2.43 -11.29 -4.24
C LYS A 210 1.87 -10.42 -3.12
N LEU A 211 0.84 -9.61 -3.40
CA LEU A 211 0.19 -8.77 -2.37
C LEU A 211 -0.50 -9.63 -1.31
N CYS A 212 -1.29 -10.62 -1.74
CA CYS A 212 -1.97 -11.52 -0.81
C CYS A 212 -0.99 -12.36 0.00
N LEU A 213 0.10 -12.84 -0.62
CA LEU A 213 1.14 -13.62 0.07
C LEU A 213 1.86 -12.80 1.15
N ALA A 214 2.19 -11.53 0.88
CA ALA A 214 2.77 -10.65 1.89
C ALA A 214 1.82 -10.43 3.10
N MET A 215 0.50 -10.37 2.86
CA MET A 215 -0.50 -10.28 3.92
C MET A 215 -0.61 -11.60 4.70
N GLU A 216 -0.60 -12.73 4.01
CA GLU A 216 -0.61 -14.08 4.60
C GLU A 216 0.59 -14.32 5.52
N GLU A 217 1.80 -13.93 5.08
CA GLU A 217 3.02 -13.99 5.88
C GLU A 217 2.88 -13.12 7.15
N SER A 218 2.33 -11.92 7.01
CA SER A 218 2.12 -11.00 8.13
C SER A 218 1.14 -11.57 9.16
N LEU A 219 0.02 -12.17 8.71
CA LEU A 219 -0.95 -12.85 9.56
C LEU A 219 -0.35 -14.06 10.26
N THR A 220 0.40 -14.89 9.54
CA THR A 220 1.05 -16.09 10.08
C THR A 220 2.06 -15.73 11.15
N LYS A 221 2.83 -14.67 10.94
CA LYS A 221 3.78 -14.14 11.94
C LYS A 221 3.05 -13.61 13.18
N PHE A 222 1.93 -12.92 13.00
CA PHE A 222 1.14 -12.40 14.12
C PHE A 222 0.54 -13.54 14.97
N TYR A 223 -0.07 -14.54 14.35
CA TYR A 223 -0.70 -15.69 15.01
C TYR A 223 0.23 -16.92 15.21
N SER A 224 1.54 -16.70 15.27
CA SER A 224 2.51 -17.78 15.44
C SER A 224 2.24 -18.59 16.73
N SER A 225 2.65 -19.85 16.75
CA SER A 225 2.49 -20.73 17.92
C SER A 225 3.11 -20.15 19.19
N ASP A 226 4.25 -19.47 19.07
CA ASP A 226 4.94 -18.84 20.19
C ASP A 226 4.12 -17.71 20.81
N ASN A 227 3.45 -16.91 19.98
CA ASN A 227 2.57 -15.85 20.47
C ASN A 227 1.34 -16.44 21.16
N LYS A 228 0.73 -17.48 20.57
CA LYS A 228 -0.43 -18.18 21.17
C LYS A 228 -0.08 -18.80 22.53
N LEU A 229 1.08 -19.42 22.65
CA LEU A 229 1.55 -20.03 23.91
C LEU A 229 1.79 -18.98 24.99
N ARG A 230 2.45 -17.86 24.64
CA ARG A 230 2.67 -16.74 25.57
C ARG A 230 1.37 -16.14 26.07
N GLU A 231 0.41 -15.95 25.17
CA GLU A 231 -0.92 -15.44 25.52
C GLU A 231 -1.68 -16.41 26.43
N ALA A 232 -1.68 -17.71 26.12
CA ALA A 232 -2.32 -18.72 26.97
C ALA A 232 -1.71 -18.74 28.38
N GLN A 233 -0.38 -18.66 28.48
CA GLN A 233 0.32 -18.57 29.77
C GLN A 233 -0.05 -17.31 30.55
N GLU A 234 -0.14 -16.16 29.87
CA GLU A 234 -0.56 -14.90 30.49
C GLU A 234 -2.00 -14.98 31.04
N LEU A 235 -2.93 -15.54 30.25
CA LEU A 235 -4.31 -15.73 30.68
C LEU A 235 -4.43 -16.69 31.88
N GLU A 236 -3.66 -17.78 31.88
CA GLU A 236 -3.64 -18.72 33.01
C GLU A 236 -3.05 -18.08 34.28
N GLN A 237 -2.02 -17.24 34.13
CA GLN A 237 -1.47 -16.46 35.24
C GLN A 237 -2.49 -15.46 35.80
N LEU A 238 -3.28 -14.82 34.95
CA LEU A 238 -4.34 -13.90 35.37
C LEU A 238 -5.43 -14.60 36.16
N ARG A 239 -5.82 -15.82 35.77
CA ARG A 239 -6.76 -16.64 36.54
C ARG A 239 -6.18 -17.01 37.91
N LYS A 240 -4.98 -17.57 37.95
CA LYS A 240 -4.33 -18.00 39.22
C LYS A 240 -4.10 -16.85 40.18
N SER A 241 -3.74 -15.67 39.68
CA SER A 241 -3.55 -14.47 40.52
C SER A 241 -4.86 -13.94 41.07
N ALA A 242 -5.94 -13.94 40.28
CA ALA A 242 -7.28 -13.59 40.75
C ALA A 242 -7.77 -14.55 41.85
N GLU A 243 -7.59 -15.86 41.66
CA GLU A 243 -7.94 -16.88 42.66
C GLU A 243 -7.19 -16.69 43.98
N ARG A 244 -5.86 -16.48 43.92
CA ARG A 244 -5.05 -16.24 45.12
C ARG A 244 -5.49 -14.99 45.88
N LYS A 245 -5.86 -13.91 45.18
CA LYS A 245 -6.33 -12.66 45.79
C LYS A 245 -7.73 -12.77 46.38
N ALA A 246 -8.62 -13.50 45.71
CA ALA A 246 -9.96 -13.80 46.23
C ALA A 246 -9.89 -14.59 47.55
N VAL A 247 -8.98 -15.56 47.65
CA VAL A 247 -8.77 -16.37 48.87
C VAL A 247 -8.15 -15.56 50.02
N THR A 248 -7.31 -14.57 49.72
CA THR A 248 -6.70 -13.68 50.74
C THR A 248 -7.61 -12.54 51.20
N THR A 249 -8.82 -12.42 50.62
CA THR A 249 -9.84 -11.44 51.04
C THR A 249 -11.02 -12.18 51.72
N PRO A 250 -10.84 -12.84 52.88
CA PRO A 250 -11.97 -13.37 53.63
C PRO A 250 -12.82 -12.21 54.17
N GLY A 251 -14.13 -12.39 54.14
CA GLY A 251 -15.17 -11.38 54.30
C GLY A 251 -14.93 -10.33 55.39
N LEU A 252 -15.27 -9.08 55.06
CA LEU A 252 -15.65 -8.08 56.06
C LEU A 252 -16.72 -8.68 56.96
N VAL A 253 -16.36 -8.96 58.21
CA VAL A 253 -17.27 -9.32 59.28
C VAL A 253 -18.28 -8.17 59.44
N PRO A 254 -19.60 -8.43 59.48
CA PRO A 254 -20.57 -7.38 59.78
C PRO A 254 -20.34 -6.91 61.22
N ALA A 255 -20.15 -5.60 61.40
CA ALA A 255 -19.98 -5.00 62.71
C ALA A 255 -21.17 -5.33 63.62
N PRO A 256 -20.96 -5.79 64.87
CA PRO A 256 -22.05 -5.95 65.80
C PRO A 256 -22.59 -4.59 66.23
N GLN A 257 -23.92 -4.58 66.38
CA GLN A 257 -24.87 -3.56 66.84
C GLN A 257 -24.32 -2.36 67.63
#